data_AF-A0A441SCD9-F1
#
_entry.id   AF-A0A441SCD9-F1
#
_cell.length_a   1.000
_cell.length_b   1.000
_cell.length_c   1.000
_cell.angle_alpha   90.00
_cell.angle_beta   90.00
_cell.angle_gamma   90.00
#
_symmetry.space_group_name_H-M   'P 1'
#
loop_
_entity.id
_entity.type
_entity.pdbx_description
1 polymer ?
#
loop_
_entity_poly.entity_id
_entity_poly.type
_entity_poly.pdbx_seq_one_letter_code
_entity_poly.pdbx_strand_id
1 'polypeptide(L)'
;METGIATTPFGRRPMSLAMLAAQNDSKDIAEGKAADKWQVYRDLCEGKAVVGIGDRSLAVLAALLSFYPDTELSEENGLVVFPSNKQLILRSHGMSEVTLRRHLATLVGSGLIIRRDSPNGKRYARKGRGGGVEEAFGFSLAPILARADEFAEAAERVRAENRALRLMRERITLHRRDIQKLIEAAVEEDVPGDWGDLWRRFRAIVDAIPRRAAIVDLAPIVTDLAEIREEIDILLESH
;
A
#
# COMPACT_ATOMS: atom_id res chain seq x y z
N MET A 1 5.25 3.83 37.82
CA MET A 1 6.51 3.07 37.78
C MET A 1 6.37 2.08 36.64
N GLU A 2 6.99 2.38 35.49
CA GLU A 2 7.04 1.45 34.37
C GLU A 2 7.84 0.20 34.78
N THR A 3 7.14 -0.89 35.04
CA THR A 3 7.79 -2.20 35.18
C THR A 3 8.23 -2.62 33.79
N GLY A 4 9.56 -2.60 33.56
CA GLY A 4 10.17 -2.94 32.29
C GLY A 4 9.71 -4.30 31.77
N ILE A 5 8.77 -4.28 30.81
CA ILE A 5 8.30 -5.46 30.10
C ILE A 5 9.45 -5.93 29.22
N ALA A 6 9.82 -7.21 29.35
CA ALA A 6 10.91 -7.83 28.61
C ALA A 6 10.84 -7.45 27.11
N THR A 7 11.84 -6.72 26.64
CA THR A 7 11.99 -6.20 25.27
C THR A 7 12.41 -7.29 24.28
N THR A 8 12.75 -8.47 24.80
CA THR A 8 13.22 -9.63 24.03
C THR A 8 12.11 -10.69 23.89
N PRO A 9 11.92 -11.27 22.69
CA PRO A 9 10.94 -12.33 22.43
C PRO A 9 11.09 -13.50 23.39
N PHE A 10 9.96 -14.03 23.87
CA PHE A 10 9.96 -15.19 24.75
C PHE A 10 10.22 -16.50 23.98
N GLY A 11 10.95 -17.43 24.60
CA GLY A 11 11.22 -18.76 24.05
C GLY A 11 12.31 -18.78 22.97
N ARG A 12 12.13 -19.60 21.93
CA ARG A 12 13.15 -19.84 20.87
C ARG A 12 13.19 -18.78 19.76
N ARG A 13 12.47 -17.66 19.89
CA ARG A 13 12.35 -16.69 18.81
C ARG A 13 13.53 -15.72 18.83
N PRO A 14 14.29 -15.58 17.73
CA PRO A 14 15.38 -14.61 17.67
C PRO A 14 14.84 -13.18 17.57
N MET A 15 15.61 -12.23 18.09
CA MET A 15 15.42 -10.80 17.83
C MET A 15 15.82 -10.44 16.40
N SER A 16 15.11 -9.49 15.78
CA SER A 16 15.49 -8.89 14.50
C SER A 16 15.61 -7.37 14.62
N LEU A 17 16.35 -6.75 13.69
CA LEU A 17 16.48 -5.29 13.63
C LEU A 17 15.12 -4.61 13.43
N ALA A 18 14.24 -5.19 12.61
CA ALA A 18 12.88 -4.68 12.40
C ALA A 18 12.04 -4.68 13.70
N MET A 19 12.25 -5.66 14.58
CA MET A 19 11.59 -5.69 15.89
C MET A 19 12.14 -4.62 16.85
N LEU A 20 13.45 -4.35 16.79
CA LEU A 20 14.07 -3.27 17.58
C LEU A 20 13.62 -1.89 17.09
N ALA A 21 13.62 -1.66 15.78
CA ALA A 21 13.13 -0.43 15.18
C ALA A 21 11.67 -0.17 15.59
N ALA A 22 10.78 -1.15 15.40
CA ALA A 22 9.38 -1.01 15.80
C ALA A 22 9.21 -0.69 17.30
N GLN A 23 10.07 -1.24 18.17
CA GLN A 23 10.05 -0.92 19.60
C GLN A 23 10.51 0.51 19.89
N ASN A 24 11.51 1.02 19.19
CA ASN A 24 11.98 2.39 19.33
C ASN A 24 10.95 3.38 18.79
N ASP A 25 10.46 3.15 17.57
CA ASP A 25 9.44 4.02 16.94
C ASP A 25 8.17 4.11 17.80
N SER A 26 7.80 3.01 18.48
CA SER A 26 6.65 2.98 19.39
C SER A 26 6.87 3.77 20.68
N LYS A 27 8.11 4.08 21.06
CA LYS A 27 8.44 4.93 22.21
C LYS A 27 8.51 6.41 21.84
N ASP A 28 8.77 6.70 20.56
CA ASP A 28 8.91 8.05 20.02
C ASP A 28 7.59 8.57 19.42
N ILE A 29 6.45 8.03 19.86
CA ILE A 29 5.13 8.54 19.47
C ILE A 29 4.95 9.91 20.10
N ALA A 30 4.67 10.92 19.26
CA ALA A 30 4.43 12.28 19.75
C ALA A 30 3.22 12.31 20.68
N GLU A 31 3.32 13.08 21.77
CA GLU A 31 2.23 13.26 22.72
C GLU A 31 0.97 13.77 22.01
N GLY A 32 -0.16 13.12 22.25
CA GLY A 32 -1.44 13.44 21.59
C GLY A 32 -1.57 12.94 20.15
N LYS A 33 -0.61 12.18 19.59
CA LYS A 33 -0.76 11.58 18.26
C LYS A 33 -1.95 10.61 18.26
N ALA A 34 -2.85 10.82 17.30
CA ALA A 34 -3.99 9.96 17.07
C ALA A 34 -4.17 9.69 15.57
N ALA A 35 -4.68 8.51 15.21
CA ALA A 35 -4.98 8.17 13.82
C ALA A 35 -6.19 7.25 13.70
N ASP A 36 -7.06 7.48 12.71
CA ASP A 36 -8.17 6.57 12.40
C ASP A 36 -7.62 5.21 11.93
N LYS A 37 -7.93 4.15 12.68
CA LYS A 37 -7.39 2.81 12.44
C LYS A 37 -7.75 2.25 11.07
N TRP A 38 -8.92 2.60 10.54
CA TRP A 38 -9.39 2.11 9.26
C TRP A 38 -8.83 2.91 8.10
N GLN A 39 -8.54 4.20 8.31
CA GLN A 39 -7.78 5.00 7.35
C GLN A 39 -6.37 4.45 7.21
N VAL A 40 -5.64 4.25 8.32
CA VAL A 40 -4.29 3.67 8.28
C VAL A 40 -4.29 2.27 7.66
N TYR A 41 -5.32 1.45 7.95
CA TYR A 41 -5.47 0.15 7.30
C TYR A 41 -5.68 0.26 5.78
N ARG A 42 -6.48 1.22 5.31
CA ARG A 42 -6.67 1.46 3.87
C ARG A 42 -5.37 1.89 3.20
N ASP A 43 -4.61 2.79 3.85
CA ASP A 43 -3.32 3.25 3.35
C ASP A 43 -2.33 2.08 3.27
N LEU A 44 -2.30 1.18 4.27
CA LEU A 44 -1.53 -0.06 4.21
C LEU A 44 -1.98 -1.01 3.10
N CYS A 45 -3.27 -1.09 2.78
CA CYS A 45 -3.77 -1.94 1.69
C CYS A 45 -3.33 -1.41 0.33
N GLU A 46 -3.32 -0.10 0.15
CA GLU A 46 -2.91 0.57 -1.08
C GLU A 46 -1.37 0.57 -1.24
N GLY A 47 -0.66 0.93 -0.17
CA GLY A 47 0.80 0.94 -0.08
C GLY A 47 1.46 -0.42 0.15
N LYS A 48 0.71 -1.54 0.14
CA LYS A 48 1.22 -2.86 0.55
C LYS A 48 2.48 -3.33 -0.19
N ALA A 49 2.61 -2.96 -1.46
CA ALA A 49 3.78 -3.31 -2.28
C ALA A 49 5.04 -2.54 -1.83
N VAL A 50 4.87 -1.28 -1.44
CA VAL A 50 5.93 -0.43 -0.87
C VAL A 50 6.35 -0.93 0.51
N VAL A 51 5.38 -1.24 1.36
CA VAL A 51 5.61 -1.68 2.74
C VAL A 51 6.10 -3.15 2.81
N GLY A 52 5.94 -3.90 1.72
CA GLY A 52 6.39 -5.29 1.62
C GLY A 52 5.49 -6.28 2.37
N ILE A 53 4.19 -6.02 2.44
CA ILE A 53 3.22 -6.86 3.17
C ILE A 53 2.18 -7.48 2.23
N GLY A 54 1.83 -8.75 2.49
CA GLY A 54 0.85 -9.49 1.68
C GLY A 54 -0.59 -9.39 2.19
N ASP A 55 -1.56 -9.61 1.30
CA ASP A 55 -3.00 -9.50 1.60
C ASP A 55 -3.48 -10.37 2.76
N ARG A 56 -2.95 -11.60 2.89
CA ARG A 56 -3.31 -12.48 4.00
C ARG A 56 -2.82 -11.95 5.36
N SER A 57 -1.68 -11.25 5.38
CA SER A 57 -1.20 -10.59 6.59
C SER A 57 -2.05 -9.36 6.92
N LEU A 58 -2.44 -8.58 5.90
CA LEU A 58 -3.37 -7.47 6.07
C LEU A 58 -4.74 -7.93 6.61
N ALA A 59 -5.28 -9.06 6.15
CA ALA A 59 -6.52 -9.62 6.70
C ALA A 59 -6.40 -9.94 8.21
N VAL A 60 -5.24 -10.44 8.65
CA VAL A 60 -4.97 -10.66 10.08
C VAL A 60 -4.84 -9.34 10.84
N LEU A 61 -4.22 -8.32 10.22
CA LEU A 61 -4.13 -6.98 10.81
C LEU A 61 -5.52 -6.35 10.98
N ALA A 62 -6.39 -6.41 9.97
CA ALA A 62 -7.78 -5.97 10.06
C ALA A 62 -8.52 -6.66 11.21
N ALA A 63 -8.34 -7.98 11.35
CA ALA A 63 -8.90 -8.74 12.44
C ALA A 63 -8.38 -8.28 13.82
N LEU A 64 -7.09 -7.91 13.93
CA LEU A 64 -6.53 -7.34 15.17
C LEU A 64 -7.12 -5.96 15.48
N LEU A 65 -7.18 -5.05 14.49
CA LEU A 65 -7.72 -3.70 14.63
C LEU A 65 -9.21 -3.71 15.05
N SER A 66 -9.96 -4.73 14.66
CA SER A 66 -11.36 -4.89 15.06
C SER A 66 -11.56 -5.31 16.53
N PHE A 67 -10.50 -5.65 17.27
CA PHE A 67 -10.55 -5.85 18.73
C PHE A 67 -10.15 -4.60 19.51
N TYR A 68 -9.60 -3.59 18.84
CA TYR A 68 -9.39 -2.30 19.44
C TYR A 68 -10.74 -1.56 19.50
N PRO A 69 -11.20 -1.10 20.68
CA PRO A 69 -12.57 -0.66 20.89
C PRO A 69 -12.89 0.63 20.12
N ASP A 70 -11.98 1.59 20.13
CA ASP A 70 -12.21 2.90 19.53
C ASP A 70 -11.86 2.93 18.05
N THR A 71 -12.31 3.97 17.35
CA THR A 71 -11.95 4.17 15.94
C THR A 71 -10.55 4.76 15.81
N GLU A 72 -10.18 5.65 16.72
CA GLU A 72 -8.88 6.33 16.73
C GLU A 72 -7.87 5.57 17.60
N LEU A 73 -6.73 5.22 17.01
CA LEU A 73 -5.56 4.74 17.73
C LEU A 73 -4.93 5.93 18.45
N SER A 74 -4.83 5.85 19.78
CA SER A 74 -4.13 6.83 20.61
C SER A 74 -3.47 6.12 21.78
N GLU A 75 -2.40 6.69 22.35
CA GLU A 75 -1.76 6.13 23.54
C GLU A 75 -2.67 6.18 24.77
N GLU A 76 -3.55 7.17 24.85
CA GLU A 76 -4.49 7.38 25.96
C GLU A 76 -5.41 6.18 26.21
N ASN A 77 -5.85 5.51 25.13
CA ASN A 77 -6.79 4.39 25.21
C ASN A 77 -6.09 3.02 25.29
N GLY A 78 -4.76 3.00 25.28
CA GLY A 78 -3.94 1.80 25.37
C GLY A 78 -3.92 0.98 24.08
N LEU A 79 -2.74 0.85 23.48
CA LEU A 79 -2.59 0.25 22.14
C LEU A 79 -2.39 -1.28 22.13
N VAL A 80 -2.89 -2.01 23.14
CA VAL A 80 -2.66 -3.48 23.25
C VAL A 80 -3.96 -4.25 23.15
N VAL A 81 -4.05 -5.14 22.16
CA VAL A 81 -5.18 -6.08 21.98
C VAL A 81 -4.76 -7.51 22.29
N PHE A 82 -5.66 -8.29 22.88
CA PHE A 82 -5.36 -9.66 23.34
C PHE A 82 -6.40 -10.71 22.88
N PRO A 83 -6.74 -10.77 21.58
CA PRO A 83 -7.72 -11.74 21.09
C PRO A 83 -7.19 -13.17 21.09
N SER A 84 -8.11 -14.12 21.29
CA SER A 84 -7.84 -15.55 21.13
C SER A 84 -7.62 -15.90 19.64
N ASN A 85 -6.82 -16.94 19.37
CA ASN A 85 -6.61 -17.42 17.99
C ASN A 85 -7.95 -17.82 17.34
N LYS A 86 -8.88 -18.41 18.09
CA LYS A 86 -10.21 -18.78 17.59
C LYS A 86 -10.98 -17.56 17.06
N GLN A 87 -10.98 -16.45 17.78
CA GLN A 87 -11.68 -15.24 17.35
C GLN A 87 -10.94 -14.53 16.21
N LEU A 88 -9.60 -14.54 16.20
CA LEU A 88 -8.83 -14.03 15.07
C LEU A 88 -9.16 -14.80 13.79
N ILE A 89 -9.14 -16.14 13.83
CA ILE A 89 -9.51 -17.01 12.70
C ILE A 89 -10.88 -16.63 12.14
N LEU A 90 -11.88 -16.46 13.02
CA LEU A 90 -13.23 -16.10 12.62
C LEU A 90 -13.27 -14.77 11.85
N ARG A 91 -12.54 -13.75 12.32
CA ARG A 91 -12.51 -12.42 11.71
C ARG A 91 -11.55 -12.29 10.53
N SER A 92 -10.62 -13.23 10.37
CA SER A 92 -9.67 -13.29 9.25
C SER A 92 -10.08 -14.36 8.22
N HIS A 93 -11.37 -14.39 7.89
CA HIS A 93 -11.98 -15.26 6.86
C HIS A 93 -11.76 -16.77 7.04
N GLY A 94 -11.70 -17.26 8.28
CA GLY A 94 -11.66 -18.69 8.55
C GLY A 94 -10.34 -19.39 8.23
N MET A 95 -9.23 -18.64 8.09
CA MET A 95 -7.92 -19.25 7.81
C MET A 95 -7.50 -20.24 8.90
N SER A 96 -6.73 -21.28 8.53
CA SER A 96 -6.25 -22.27 9.50
C SER A 96 -5.35 -21.66 10.56
N GLU A 97 -5.30 -22.26 11.76
CA GLU A 97 -4.49 -21.73 12.86
C GLU A 97 -3.00 -21.65 12.50
N VAL A 98 -2.47 -22.63 11.76
CA VAL A 98 -1.09 -22.62 11.26
C VAL A 98 -0.85 -21.39 10.37
N THR A 99 -1.79 -21.09 9.49
CA THR A 99 -1.73 -19.93 8.60
C THR A 99 -1.81 -18.62 9.39
N LEU A 100 -2.72 -18.52 10.37
CA LEU A 100 -2.82 -17.37 11.26
C LEU A 100 -1.49 -17.12 11.98
N ARG A 101 -0.88 -18.14 12.59
CA ARG A 101 0.39 -18.01 13.32
C ARG A 101 1.52 -17.53 12.40
N ARG A 102 1.58 -18.02 11.16
CA ARG A 102 2.55 -17.57 10.15
C ARG A 102 2.36 -16.08 9.80
N HIS A 103 1.12 -15.65 9.59
CA HIS A 103 0.85 -14.24 9.26
C HIS A 103 1.04 -13.30 10.46
N LEU A 104 0.73 -13.74 11.69
CA LEU A 104 1.11 -13.01 12.91
C LEU A 104 2.63 -12.89 13.03
N ALA A 105 3.38 -13.96 12.71
CA ALA A 105 4.83 -13.90 12.70
C ALA A 105 5.36 -12.92 11.63
N THR A 106 4.69 -12.87 10.47
CA THR A 106 4.99 -11.92 9.38
C THR A 106 4.76 -10.47 9.81
N LEU A 107 3.60 -10.16 10.40
CA LEU A 107 3.29 -8.81 10.91
C LEU A 107 4.27 -8.35 11.99
N VAL A 108 4.69 -9.27 12.88
CA VAL A 108 5.73 -8.97 13.87
C VAL A 108 7.10 -8.79 13.21
N GLY A 109 7.43 -9.64 12.23
CA GLY A 109 8.69 -9.59 11.51
C GLY A 109 8.85 -8.33 10.66
N SER A 110 7.75 -7.76 10.15
CA SER A 110 7.71 -6.49 9.43
C SER A 110 7.60 -5.27 10.35
N GLY A 111 7.57 -5.47 11.67
CA GLY A 111 7.44 -4.38 12.64
C GLY A 111 6.08 -3.67 12.62
N LEU A 112 5.03 -4.27 12.02
CA LEU A 112 3.68 -3.69 12.01
C LEU A 112 2.96 -3.89 13.34
N ILE A 113 3.31 -4.94 14.09
CA ILE A 113 2.82 -5.16 15.45
C ILE A 113 3.96 -5.65 16.34
N ILE A 114 3.89 -5.34 17.63
CA ILE A 114 4.79 -5.93 18.63
C ILE A 114 4.04 -6.98 19.42
N ARG A 115 4.66 -8.14 19.63
CA ARG A 115 4.08 -9.17 20.49
C ARG A 115 4.56 -8.96 21.92
N ARG A 116 3.63 -8.72 22.85
CA ARG A 116 3.87 -8.64 24.30
C ARG A 116 3.57 -10.00 24.91
N ASP A 117 4.57 -10.87 24.98
CA ASP A 117 4.42 -12.21 25.54
C ASP A 117 4.31 -12.18 27.06
N SER A 118 3.43 -13.00 27.63
CA SER A 118 3.40 -13.21 29.09
C SER A 118 4.43 -14.26 29.52
N PRO A 119 4.83 -14.28 30.80
CA PRO A 119 5.73 -15.31 31.35
C PRO A 119 5.23 -16.75 31.13
N ASN A 120 3.93 -16.94 30.96
CA ASN A 120 3.29 -18.25 30.76
C ASN A 120 2.88 -18.51 29.29
N GLY A 121 3.25 -17.62 28.36
CA GLY A 121 2.91 -17.75 26.92
C GLY A 121 1.43 -17.55 26.56
N LYS A 122 0.56 -17.19 27.51
CA LYS A 122 -0.86 -16.90 27.28
C LYS A 122 -1.09 -15.39 27.06
N ARG A 123 -2.15 -15.03 26.33
CA ARG A 123 -2.58 -13.62 26.15
C ARG A 123 -3.68 -13.29 27.14
N TYR A 124 -3.46 -12.30 28.01
CA TYR A 124 -4.43 -11.85 29.02
C TYR A 124 -4.05 -10.44 29.50
N ALA A 125 -5.03 -9.72 30.03
CA ALA A 125 -4.81 -8.47 30.76
C ALA A 125 -4.94 -8.75 32.26
N ARG A 126 -4.03 -8.22 33.09
CA ARG A 126 -4.21 -8.14 34.54
C ARG A 126 -4.83 -6.79 34.87
N LYS A 127 -5.94 -6.80 35.58
CA LYS A 127 -6.45 -5.59 36.24
C LYS A 127 -5.71 -5.43 37.56
N GLY A 128 -5.18 -4.24 37.80
CA GLY A 128 -4.57 -3.91 39.08
C GLY A 128 -5.61 -3.74 40.18
N ARG A 129 -5.13 -3.56 41.41
CA ARG A 129 -5.98 -3.46 42.61
C ARG A 129 -7.03 -2.33 42.56
N GLY A 130 -6.93 -1.39 41.60
CA GLY A 130 -7.89 -0.31 41.35
C GLY A 130 -8.81 -0.48 40.13
N GLY A 131 -8.85 -1.65 39.48
CA GLY A 131 -9.76 -1.92 38.36
C GLY A 131 -9.28 -1.47 36.96
N GLY A 132 -8.23 -0.64 36.90
CA GLY A 132 -7.50 -0.34 35.66
C GLY A 132 -6.63 -1.52 35.18
N VAL A 133 -6.40 -1.63 33.88
CA VAL A 133 -5.49 -2.64 33.30
C VAL A 133 -4.05 -2.27 33.68
N GLU A 134 -3.40 -3.09 34.52
CA GLU A 134 -2.05 -2.85 35.05
C GLU A 134 -0.97 -3.47 34.16
N GLU A 135 -1.26 -4.61 33.51
CA GLU A 135 -0.38 -5.25 32.52
C GLU A 135 -1.19 -5.93 31.41
N ALA A 136 -0.87 -5.65 30.13
CA ALA A 136 -1.54 -6.25 28.97
C ALA A 136 -0.57 -7.12 28.14
N PHE A 137 -0.83 -8.43 28.09
CA PHE A 137 -0.07 -9.41 27.31
C PHE A 137 -0.83 -9.83 26.06
N GLY A 138 -0.37 -9.40 24.90
CA GLY A 138 -1.08 -9.52 23.62
C GLY A 138 -0.27 -8.99 22.44
N PHE A 139 -0.91 -8.22 21.56
CA PHE A 139 -0.28 -7.52 20.45
C PHE A 139 -0.43 -6.02 20.64
N SER A 140 0.69 -5.31 20.62
CA SER A 140 0.72 -3.86 20.58
C SER A 140 0.61 -3.36 19.14
N LEU A 141 -0.33 -2.45 18.95
CA LEU A 141 -0.61 -1.69 17.74
C LEU A 141 0.15 -0.36 17.69
N ALA A 142 0.99 -0.07 18.69
CA ALA A 142 1.79 1.15 18.74
C ALA A 142 2.61 1.42 17.47
N PRO A 143 3.22 0.41 16.80
CA PRO A 143 3.92 0.67 15.55
C PRO A 143 3.00 1.18 14.42
N ILE A 144 1.71 0.82 14.44
CA ILE A 144 0.73 1.30 13.44
C ILE A 144 0.50 2.80 13.61
N LEU A 145 0.39 3.28 14.85
CA LEU A 145 0.21 4.69 15.16
C LEU A 145 1.50 5.48 14.89
N ALA A 146 2.64 4.97 15.34
CA ALA A 146 3.95 5.60 15.14
C ALA A 146 4.21 5.89 13.65
N ARG A 147 3.98 4.88 12.81
CA ARG A 147 4.29 4.89 11.37
C ARG A 147 3.09 5.26 10.48
N ALA A 148 2.01 5.81 11.05
CA ALA A 148 0.80 6.15 10.29
C ALA A 148 1.10 7.03 9.07
N ASP A 149 1.96 8.04 9.24
CA ASP A 149 2.35 8.97 8.17
C ASP A 149 3.16 8.28 7.06
N GLU A 150 4.08 7.37 7.43
CA GLU A 150 4.83 6.55 6.46
C GLU A 150 3.89 5.73 5.57
N PHE A 151 2.83 5.15 6.16
CA PHE A 151 1.85 4.39 5.39
C PHE A 151 1.01 5.27 4.48
N ALA A 152 0.63 6.47 4.94
CA ALA A 152 -0.08 7.44 4.12
C ALA A 152 0.78 7.89 2.91
N GLU A 153 2.07 8.17 3.13
CA GLU A 153 3.02 8.49 2.06
C GLU A 153 3.21 7.34 1.07
N ALA A 154 3.30 6.10 1.57
CA ALA A 154 3.38 4.91 0.73
C ALA A 154 2.13 4.75 -0.15
N ALA A 155 0.94 4.97 0.42
CA ALA A 155 -0.32 4.94 -0.32
C ALA A 155 -0.40 6.04 -1.37
N GLU A 156 -0.04 7.28 -1.03
CA GLU A 156 -0.01 8.39 -1.98
C GLU A 156 0.96 8.16 -3.13
N ARG A 157 2.13 7.56 -2.87
CA ARG A 157 3.08 7.21 -3.92
C ARG A 157 2.46 6.23 -4.92
N VAL A 158 1.83 5.16 -4.43
CA VAL A 158 1.13 4.18 -5.29
C VAL A 158 -0.02 4.85 -6.05
N ARG A 159 -0.79 5.74 -5.41
CA ARG A 159 -1.85 6.50 -6.10
C ARG A 159 -1.29 7.40 -7.19
N ALA A 160 -0.21 8.12 -6.92
CA ALA A 160 0.44 9.00 -7.88
C ALA A 160 0.94 8.23 -9.10
N GLU A 161 1.62 7.11 -8.88
CA GLU A 161 2.08 6.21 -9.96
C GLU A 161 0.91 5.70 -10.80
N ASN A 162 -0.16 5.22 -10.17
CA ASN A 162 -1.35 4.73 -10.87
C ASN A 162 -2.06 5.84 -11.66
N ARG A 163 -2.15 7.06 -11.10
CA ARG A 163 -2.71 8.23 -11.79
C ARG A 163 -1.87 8.60 -13.01
N ALA A 164 -0.55 8.68 -12.86
CA ALA A 164 0.36 8.98 -13.96
C ALA A 164 0.27 7.94 -15.09
N LEU A 165 0.24 6.65 -14.74
CA LEU A 165 0.08 5.57 -15.71
C LEU A 165 -1.26 5.64 -16.45
N ARG A 166 -2.35 6.00 -15.74
CA ARG A 166 -3.67 6.20 -16.35
C ARG A 166 -3.65 7.36 -17.35
N LEU A 167 -3.12 8.52 -16.95
CA LEU A 167 -3.03 9.69 -17.81
C LEU A 167 -2.19 9.43 -19.07
N MET A 168 -1.08 8.69 -18.97
CA MET A 168 -0.30 8.28 -20.14
C MET A 168 -1.10 7.41 -21.10
N ARG A 169 -1.84 6.42 -20.59
CA ARG A 169 -2.71 5.56 -21.43
C ARG A 169 -3.84 6.33 -22.10
N GLU A 170 -4.42 7.30 -21.39
CA GLU A 170 -5.43 8.20 -21.94
C GLU A 170 -4.84 9.03 -23.09
N ARG A 171 -3.66 9.64 -22.91
CA ARG A 171 -2.96 10.38 -23.98
C ARG A 171 -2.67 9.52 -25.20
N ILE A 172 -2.14 8.31 -25.01
CA ILE A 172 -1.89 7.36 -26.11
C ILE A 172 -3.20 7.07 -26.86
N THR A 173 -4.29 6.83 -26.12
CA THR A 173 -5.61 6.54 -26.72
C THR A 173 -6.11 7.71 -27.56
N LEU A 174 -5.96 8.95 -27.05
CA LEU A 174 -6.34 10.16 -27.77
C LEU A 174 -5.50 10.39 -29.02
N HIS A 175 -4.17 10.36 -28.92
CA HIS A 175 -3.29 10.53 -30.07
C HIS A 175 -3.55 9.48 -31.15
N ARG A 176 -3.71 8.20 -30.76
CA ARG A 176 -4.04 7.14 -31.73
C ARG A 176 -5.33 7.41 -32.48
N ARG A 177 -6.39 7.83 -31.76
CA ARG A 177 -7.67 8.14 -32.37
C ARG A 177 -7.57 9.33 -33.32
N ASP A 178 -6.89 10.38 -32.89
CA ASP A 178 -6.82 11.61 -33.66
C ASP A 178 -5.92 11.46 -34.90
N ILE A 179 -4.73 10.87 -34.77
CA ILE A 179 -3.84 10.56 -35.91
C ILE A 179 -4.57 9.74 -36.95
N GLN A 180 -5.27 8.67 -36.52
CA GLN A 180 -6.03 7.83 -37.44
C GLN A 180 -7.07 8.65 -38.21
N LYS A 181 -7.89 9.44 -37.51
CA LYS A 181 -8.96 10.22 -38.14
C LYS A 181 -8.44 11.33 -39.06
N LEU A 182 -7.35 11.99 -38.68
CA LEU A 182 -6.78 13.07 -39.48
C LEU A 182 -6.15 12.55 -40.76
N ILE A 183 -5.43 11.42 -40.70
CA ILE A 183 -4.90 10.76 -41.90
C ILE A 183 -6.05 10.28 -42.79
N GLU A 184 -7.08 9.64 -42.23
CA GLU A 184 -8.26 9.19 -42.98
C GLU A 184 -8.94 10.37 -43.71
N ALA A 185 -9.17 11.49 -43.01
CA ALA A 185 -9.78 12.68 -43.60
C ALA A 185 -8.90 13.34 -44.67
N ALA A 186 -7.59 13.45 -44.44
CA ALA A 186 -6.67 14.04 -45.41
C ALA A 186 -6.59 13.25 -46.71
N VAL A 187 -6.66 11.91 -46.62
CA VAL A 187 -6.72 11.02 -47.77
C VAL A 187 -8.07 11.12 -48.48
N GLU A 188 -9.19 11.23 -47.74
CA GLU A 188 -10.53 11.36 -48.32
C GLU A 188 -10.72 12.70 -49.06
N GLU A 189 -10.12 13.78 -48.56
CA GLU A 189 -10.18 15.13 -49.14
C GLU A 189 -9.05 15.42 -50.15
N ASP A 190 -8.29 14.39 -50.57
CA ASP A 190 -7.18 14.49 -51.53
C ASP A 190 -6.11 15.56 -51.18
N VAL A 191 -5.88 15.79 -49.88
CA VAL A 191 -4.90 16.78 -49.40
C VAL A 191 -3.48 16.33 -49.81
N PRO A 192 -2.67 17.17 -50.49
CA PRO A 192 -1.30 16.78 -50.85
C PRO A 192 -0.38 16.54 -49.64
N GLY A 193 0.21 15.34 -49.54
CA GLY A 193 1.16 15.01 -48.47
C GLY A 193 1.57 13.53 -48.48
N ASP A 194 2.66 13.18 -47.80
CA ASP A 194 3.08 11.78 -47.64
C ASP A 194 2.34 11.11 -46.46
N TRP A 195 1.02 11.05 -46.56
CA TRP A 195 0.14 10.41 -45.57
C TRP A 195 0.43 8.91 -45.40
N GLY A 196 0.96 8.27 -46.45
CA GLY A 196 1.34 6.86 -46.43
C GLY A 196 2.54 6.57 -45.55
N ASP A 197 3.58 7.42 -45.57
CA ASP A 197 4.70 7.31 -44.64
C ASP A 197 4.29 7.57 -43.18
N LEU A 198 3.50 8.63 -42.95
CA LEU A 198 2.95 8.94 -41.62
C LEU A 198 2.14 7.76 -41.05
N TRP A 199 1.29 7.14 -41.88
CA TRP A 199 0.54 5.96 -41.48
C TRP A 199 1.45 4.77 -41.11
N ARG A 200 2.49 4.51 -41.92
CA ARG A 200 3.46 3.44 -41.63
C ARG A 200 4.19 3.67 -40.31
N ARG A 201 4.69 4.88 -40.06
CA ARG A 201 5.37 5.24 -38.81
C ARG A 201 4.42 5.14 -37.60
N PHE A 202 3.20 5.65 -37.75
CA PHE A 202 2.16 5.54 -36.72
C PHE A 202 1.88 4.08 -36.36
N ARG A 203 1.70 3.21 -37.36
CA ARG A 203 1.46 1.77 -37.13
C ARG A 203 2.63 1.10 -36.42
N ALA A 204 3.87 1.41 -36.79
CA ALA A 204 5.05 0.86 -36.14
C ALA A 204 5.09 1.18 -34.63
N ILE A 205 4.75 2.42 -34.24
CA ILE A 205 4.68 2.82 -32.82
C ILE A 205 3.56 2.07 -32.10
N VAL A 206 2.36 2.00 -32.70
CA VAL A 206 1.20 1.31 -32.10
C VAL A 206 1.48 -0.18 -31.90
N ASP A 207 2.10 -0.83 -32.87
CA ASP A 207 2.40 -2.27 -32.82
C ASP A 207 3.52 -2.58 -31.81
N ALA A 208 4.34 -1.59 -31.43
CA ALA A 208 5.37 -1.70 -30.40
C ALA A 208 4.85 -1.57 -28.95
N ILE A 209 3.58 -1.16 -28.74
CA ILE A 209 3.03 -0.94 -27.39
C ILE A 209 2.96 -2.25 -26.59
N PRO A 210 3.65 -2.38 -25.43
CA PRO A 210 3.62 -3.61 -24.64
C PRO A 210 2.24 -3.87 -24.01
N ARG A 211 1.86 -5.16 -23.91
CA ARG A 211 0.64 -5.57 -23.19
C ARG A 211 0.65 -5.20 -21.70
N ARG A 212 1.83 -5.18 -21.09
CA ARG A 212 2.07 -4.73 -19.71
C ARG A 212 3.20 -3.71 -19.75
N ALA A 213 2.83 -2.45 -19.78
CA ALA A 213 3.76 -1.33 -19.82
C ALA A 213 3.77 -0.60 -18.47
N ALA A 214 4.98 -0.32 -17.99
CA ALA A 214 5.24 0.66 -16.94
C ALA A 214 5.32 2.08 -17.55
N ILE A 215 5.36 3.10 -16.68
CA ILE A 215 5.45 4.50 -17.14
C ILE A 215 6.67 4.73 -18.03
N VAL A 216 7.81 4.14 -17.69
CA VAL A 216 9.06 4.25 -18.46
C VAL A 216 8.93 3.70 -19.88
N ASP A 217 8.06 2.71 -20.09
CA ASP A 217 7.82 2.13 -21.41
C ASP A 217 6.85 3.00 -22.22
N LEU A 218 5.90 3.67 -21.56
CA LEU A 218 4.87 4.49 -22.23
C LEU A 218 5.33 5.91 -22.55
N ALA A 219 6.29 6.45 -21.80
CA ALA A 219 6.81 7.79 -22.01
C ALA A 219 7.32 8.03 -23.45
N PRO A 220 8.23 7.20 -24.02
CA PRO A 220 8.68 7.38 -25.39
C PRO A 220 7.54 7.25 -26.40
N ILE A 221 6.61 6.32 -26.18
CA ILE A 221 5.46 6.09 -27.07
C ILE A 221 4.56 7.34 -27.14
N VAL A 222 4.34 8.03 -26.01
CA VAL A 222 3.58 9.28 -26.00
C VAL A 222 4.30 10.36 -26.81
N THR A 223 5.62 10.49 -26.66
CA THR A 223 6.43 11.43 -27.43
C THR A 223 6.36 11.14 -28.92
N ASP A 224 6.60 9.90 -29.35
CA ASP A 224 6.60 9.52 -30.77
C ASP A 224 5.23 9.77 -31.42
N LEU A 225 4.14 9.50 -30.69
CA LEU A 225 2.79 9.79 -31.17
C LEU A 225 2.49 11.29 -31.23
N ALA A 226 3.04 12.08 -30.29
CA ALA A 226 2.88 13.53 -30.32
C ALA A 226 3.64 14.15 -31.50
N GLU A 227 4.84 13.66 -31.82
CA GLU A 227 5.61 14.09 -32.99
C GLU A 227 4.87 13.82 -34.31
N ILE A 228 4.32 12.61 -34.49
CA ILE A 228 3.49 12.31 -35.66
C ILE A 228 2.27 13.22 -35.73
N ARG A 229 1.64 13.50 -34.60
CA ARG A 229 0.48 14.40 -34.55
C ARG A 229 0.85 15.82 -34.97
N GLU A 230 1.97 16.34 -34.50
CA GLU A 230 2.47 17.66 -34.88
C GLU A 230 2.81 17.73 -36.38
N GLU A 231 3.44 16.70 -36.94
CA GLU A 231 3.71 16.63 -38.38
C GLU A 231 2.42 16.64 -39.22
N ILE A 232 1.38 15.92 -38.78
CA ILE A 232 0.07 15.93 -39.42
C ILE A 232 -0.56 17.32 -39.36
N ASP A 233 -0.54 17.96 -38.18
CA ASP A 233 -1.12 19.29 -38.01
C ASP A 233 -0.39 20.31 -38.94
N ILE A 234 0.94 20.25 -39.04
CA ILE A 234 1.73 21.10 -39.96
C ILE A 234 1.34 20.86 -41.43
N LEU A 235 1.19 19.61 -41.86
CA LEU A 235 0.80 19.30 -43.24
C LEU A 235 -0.62 19.80 -43.55
N LEU A 236 -1.55 19.66 -42.61
CA LEU A 236 -2.92 20.14 -42.76
C LEU A 236 -3.02 21.67 -42.76
N GLU A 237 -2.21 22.37 -41.96
CA GLU A 237 -2.19 23.85 -41.93
C GLU A 237 -1.50 24.46 -43.15
N SER A 238 -0.67 23.68 -43.86
CA SER A 238 0.03 24.13 -45.07
C SER A 238 -0.80 24.08 -46.36
N HIS A 239 -2.09 23.68 -46.28
CA HIS A 239 -3.09 23.68 -47.35
C HIS A 239 -4.22 24.66 -47.08
#